data_AF-A0A6F8U0M6-F1
#
_entry.id   AF-A0A6F8U0M6-F1
#
_cell.length_a   1.000
_cell.length_b   1.000
_cell.length_c   1.000
_cell.angle_alpha   90.00
_cell.angle_beta   90.00
_cell.angle_gamma   90.00
#
_symmetry.space_group_name_H-M   'P 1'
#
loop_
_entity.id
_entity.type
_entity.pdbx_description
1 polymer ?
#
loop_
_entity_poly.entity_id
_entity_poly.type
_entity_poly.pdbx_seq_one_letter_code
_entity_poly.pdbx_strand_id
1 'polypeptide(L)'
;MRALSKQLTQKWLEAFMRLSQRVLAPFGRESAERLRLPLSGECRSGTVYLVGAGSGDMELLTLKAARLLMQADAVVYDRLVGDDVLGLIPPGTERYYVGKASGHHSVPQDEIGALIVSLAQAGKSVVRLKGGDPGVFGRMGEELGALANASISAEIVPGITAASAAAAGMGIPLTDRGHAQQLRFITAQLCREGGTPDWATLARQDETLVFYMGLSKVDAICHGLRQAGLPDTWPIMLVANASQPEQQSLVGTLADMPMRLAAQPLPSPCLIMVGSVVSMVAESPAASTLTTCGD
;
A
#
# COMPACT_ATOMS: atom_id res chain seq x y z
N MET A 1 20.84 6.49 26.76
CA MET A 1 19.60 6.13 26.03
C MET A 1 19.55 4.63 25.78
N ARG A 2 19.00 3.85 26.73
CA ARG A 2 18.77 2.40 26.62
C ARG A 2 17.41 2.12 27.25
N ALA A 3 16.35 2.22 26.46
CA ALA A 3 14.98 1.88 26.89
C ALA A 3 14.09 1.38 25.74
N LEU A 4 14.45 1.65 24.48
CA LEU A 4 13.70 1.19 23.31
C LEU A 4 13.85 -0.32 23.02
N SER A 5 14.89 -1.00 23.53
CA SER A 5 15.21 -2.36 23.07
C SER A 5 14.24 -3.45 23.56
N LYS A 6 13.67 -3.32 24.77
CA LYS A 6 12.79 -4.37 25.34
C LYS A 6 11.41 -4.42 24.68
N GLN A 7 10.79 -3.25 24.47
CA GLN A 7 9.51 -3.16 23.75
C GLN A 7 9.63 -3.63 22.30
N LEU A 8 10.76 -3.32 21.64
CA LEU A 8 11.02 -3.76 20.26
C LEU A 8 11.24 -5.28 20.16
N THR A 9 11.97 -5.88 21.10
CA THR A 9 12.13 -7.35 21.15
C THR A 9 10.80 -8.07 21.39
N GLN A 10 9.91 -7.49 22.19
CA GLN A 10 8.61 -8.09 22.51
C GLN A 10 7.64 -8.01 21.32
N LYS A 11 7.56 -6.84 20.65
CA LYS A 11 6.82 -6.69 19.39
C LYS A 11 7.31 -7.64 18.29
N TRP A 12 8.64 -7.85 18.19
CA TRP A 12 9.21 -8.80 17.23
C TRP A 12 8.81 -10.24 17.53
N LEU A 13 8.89 -10.66 18.80
CA LEU A 13 8.47 -11.98 19.21
C LEU A 13 6.97 -12.19 18.95
N GLU A 14 6.13 -11.19 19.26
CA GLU A 14 4.68 -11.26 19.04
C GLU A 14 4.32 -11.31 17.55
N ALA A 15 4.94 -10.50 16.69
CA ALA A 15 4.72 -10.53 15.24
C ALA A 15 5.18 -11.87 14.63
N PHE A 16 6.37 -12.36 15.00
CA PHE A 16 6.88 -13.66 14.57
C PHE A 16 6.01 -14.81 15.08
N MET A 17 5.54 -14.75 16.33
CA MET A 17 4.61 -15.74 16.90
C MET A 17 3.24 -15.68 16.24
N ARG A 18 2.70 -14.52 15.87
CA ARG A 18 1.43 -14.40 15.13
C ARG A 18 1.55 -14.96 13.72
N LEU A 19 2.62 -14.60 13.00
CA LEU A 19 2.91 -15.11 11.66
C LEU A 19 3.08 -16.63 11.70
N SER A 20 3.88 -17.15 12.63
CA SER A 20 4.07 -18.59 12.79
C SER A 20 2.80 -19.30 13.25
N GLN A 21 2.07 -18.80 14.24
CA GLN A 21 0.81 -19.42 14.71
C GLN A 21 -0.25 -19.48 13.62
N ARG A 22 -0.42 -18.44 12.79
CA ARG A 22 -1.45 -18.43 11.74
C ARG A 22 -1.05 -19.24 10.50
N VAL A 23 0.23 -19.21 10.11
CA VAL A 23 0.75 -20.05 9.02
C VAL A 23 0.80 -21.54 9.42
N LEU A 24 1.05 -21.83 10.71
CA LEU A 24 1.18 -23.21 11.23
C LEU A 24 -0.09 -23.76 11.88
N ALA A 25 -1.13 -22.95 12.15
CA ALA A 25 -2.39 -23.41 12.74
C ALA A 25 -3.07 -24.57 11.99
N PRO A 26 -3.03 -24.65 10.63
CA PRO A 26 -3.61 -25.79 9.90
C PRO A 26 -2.70 -27.04 9.89
N PHE A 27 -1.44 -26.92 10.28
CA PHE A 27 -0.43 -27.96 10.17
C PHE A 27 0.00 -28.38 11.58
N GLY A 28 -0.49 -29.52 12.06
CA GLY A 28 -0.18 -30.04 13.40
C GLY A 28 1.32 -29.98 13.75
N ARG A 29 1.62 -29.92 15.06
CA ARG A 29 2.97 -29.63 15.62
C ARG A 29 4.16 -30.36 14.95
N GLU A 30 3.96 -31.56 14.40
CA GLU A 30 5.02 -32.32 13.69
C GLU A 30 5.36 -31.80 12.29
N SER A 31 4.44 -31.08 11.63
CA SER A 31 4.68 -30.50 10.29
C SER A 31 5.36 -29.12 10.34
N ALA A 32 5.27 -28.43 11.47
CA ALA A 32 5.87 -27.12 11.69
C ALA A 32 7.41 -27.14 11.67
N GLU A 33 8.04 -28.25 12.07
CA GLU A 33 9.50 -28.41 11.97
C GLU A 33 9.98 -28.63 10.53
N ARG A 34 9.11 -29.16 9.65
CA ARG A 34 9.44 -29.47 8.25
C ARG A 34 9.05 -28.37 7.27
N LEU A 35 8.04 -27.56 7.58
CA LEU A 35 7.73 -26.32 6.88
C LEU A 35 8.58 -25.15 7.41
N ARG A 36 9.90 -25.36 7.50
CA ARG A 36 10.82 -24.24 7.32
C ARG A 36 10.73 -23.94 5.83
N LEU A 37 9.77 -23.09 5.42
CA LEU A 37 9.94 -22.36 4.16
C LEU A 37 11.38 -21.89 4.20
N PRO A 38 12.27 -22.33 3.30
CA PRO A 38 13.61 -21.83 3.29
C PRO A 38 13.48 -20.35 2.97
N LEU A 39 13.42 -19.54 4.02
CA LEU A 39 13.70 -18.13 3.97
C LEU A 39 15.19 -17.95 3.63
N SER A 40 15.93 -18.98 3.22
CA SER A 40 17.28 -18.85 2.69
C SER A 40 17.23 -18.29 1.27
N GLY A 41 17.58 -17.02 1.18
CA GLY A 41 18.07 -16.36 -0.02
C GLY A 41 18.90 -15.21 0.52
N GLU A 42 20.20 -15.22 0.29
CA GLU A 42 21.10 -14.32 1.00
C GLU A 42 20.81 -12.86 0.62
N CYS A 43 20.55 -12.02 1.62
CA CYS A 43 20.69 -10.59 1.49
C CYS A 43 22.15 -10.30 1.09
N ARG A 44 22.35 -9.88 -0.16
CA ARG A 44 23.68 -9.68 -0.73
C ARG A 44 24.25 -8.36 -0.22
N SER A 45 25.50 -8.40 0.23
CA SER A 45 26.27 -7.21 0.59
C SER A 45 26.32 -6.24 -0.59
N GLY A 46 26.17 -4.94 -0.30
CA GLY A 46 26.18 -3.86 -1.29
C GLY A 46 25.03 -3.88 -2.29
N THR A 47 23.93 -4.57 -1.98
CA THR A 47 22.73 -4.65 -2.83
C THR A 47 21.56 -3.94 -2.17
N VAL A 48 20.77 -3.23 -2.99
CA VAL A 48 19.53 -2.58 -2.54
C VAL A 48 18.31 -3.34 -3.04
N TYR A 49 17.39 -3.63 -2.14
CA TYR A 49 16.13 -4.29 -2.42
C TYR A 49 14.99 -3.28 -2.31
N LEU A 50 14.32 -2.96 -3.42
CA LEU A 50 13.10 -2.13 -3.42
C LEU A 50 11.91 -3.06 -3.17
N VAL A 51 11.39 -3.04 -1.94
CA VAL A 51 10.43 -4.04 -1.45
C VAL A 51 9.07 -3.41 -1.18
N GLY A 52 8.02 -4.00 -1.77
CA GLY A 52 6.64 -3.68 -1.45
C GLY A 52 6.19 -4.28 -0.12
N ALA A 53 5.72 -3.43 0.78
CA ALA A 53 5.20 -3.81 2.09
C ALA A 53 3.73 -4.26 2.04
N GLY A 54 3.05 -4.10 0.91
CA GLY A 54 1.60 -4.28 0.84
C GLY A 54 0.84 -3.08 1.42
N SER A 55 -0.49 -3.19 1.48
CA SER A 55 -1.41 -2.10 1.85
C SER A 55 -1.61 -1.88 3.35
N GLY A 56 -0.98 -2.69 4.21
CA GLY A 56 -1.04 -2.54 5.66
C GLY A 56 -0.99 -3.87 6.39
N ASP A 57 -1.86 -4.82 6.00
CA ASP A 57 -1.87 -6.16 6.59
C ASP A 57 -0.56 -6.90 6.34
N MET A 58 0.11 -7.32 7.42
CA MET A 58 1.37 -8.06 7.34
C MET A 58 1.22 -9.41 6.62
N GLU A 59 0.03 -10.01 6.60
CA GLU A 59 -0.23 -11.28 5.90
C GLU A 59 -0.28 -11.13 4.38
N LEU A 60 -0.40 -9.89 3.90
CA LEU A 60 -0.30 -9.57 2.48
C LEU A 60 1.15 -9.34 2.02
N LEU A 61 2.14 -9.47 2.92
CA LEU A 61 3.54 -9.49 2.52
C LEU A 61 3.82 -10.71 1.64
N THR A 62 4.62 -10.50 0.60
CA THR A 62 5.18 -11.63 -0.14
C THR A 62 6.18 -12.38 0.73
N LEU A 63 6.30 -13.70 0.54
CA LEU A 63 7.31 -14.51 1.25
C LEU A 63 8.72 -13.95 1.06
N LYS A 64 9.01 -13.39 -0.12
CA LYS A 64 10.29 -12.75 -0.43
C LYS A 64 10.50 -11.45 0.35
N ALA A 65 9.47 -10.62 0.51
CA ALA A 65 9.53 -9.41 1.31
C ALA A 65 9.81 -9.72 2.79
N ALA A 66 9.04 -10.65 3.38
CA ALA A 66 9.23 -11.09 4.76
C ALA A 66 10.64 -11.64 4.99
N ARG A 67 11.13 -12.49 4.07
CA ARG A 67 12.49 -13.04 4.11
C ARG A 67 13.57 -11.96 4.16
N LEU A 68 13.52 -10.98 3.24
CA LEU A 68 14.52 -9.93 3.13
C LEU A 68 14.50 -9.00 4.36
N LEU A 69 13.30 -8.68 4.87
CA LEU A 69 13.16 -7.86 6.09
C LEU A 69 13.79 -8.52 7.32
N MET A 70 13.81 -9.84 7.38
CA MET A 70 14.44 -10.60 8.46
C MET A 70 15.96 -10.73 8.35
N GLN A 71 16.57 -10.34 7.22
CA GLN A 71 17.99 -10.61 6.92
C GLN A 71 18.80 -9.38 6.53
N ALA A 72 18.15 -8.27 6.17
CA ALA A 72 18.84 -7.05 5.76
C ALA A 72 19.64 -6.43 6.91
N ASP A 73 20.76 -5.79 6.57
CA ASP A 73 21.56 -5.04 7.54
C ASP A 73 20.91 -3.68 7.87
N ALA A 74 20.27 -3.07 6.88
CA ALA A 74 19.59 -1.78 7.00
C ALA A 74 18.22 -1.78 6.31
N VAL A 75 17.22 -1.18 6.96
CA VAL A 75 15.87 -0.99 6.43
C VAL A 75 15.54 0.50 6.38
N VAL A 76 15.28 1.01 5.17
CA VAL A 76 14.83 2.38 4.91
C VAL A 76 13.34 2.36 4.56
N TYR A 77 12.48 2.93 5.40
CA TYR A 77 11.03 2.80 5.28
C TYR A 77 10.29 4.14 5.36
N ASP A 78 9.14 4.21 4.70
CA ASP A 78 8.26 5.38 4.71
C ASP A 78 7.08 5.23 5.66
N ARG A 79 6.26 6.29 5.75
CA ARG A 79 5.12 6.40 6.66
C ARG A 79 4.02 5.36 6.39
N LEU A 80 3.90 4.83 5.17
CA LEU A 80 2.77 3.95 4.82
C LEU A 80 2.98 2.51 5.28
N VAL A 81 4.17 2.18 5.81
CA VAL A 81 4.46 0.86 6.37
C VAL A 81 3.89 0.78 7.79
N GLY A 82 2.99 -0.17 8.03
CA GLY A 82 2.37 -0.40 9.34
C GLY A 82 3.32 -0.99 10.38
N ASP A 83 2.99 -0.76 11.66
CA ASP A 83 3.77 -1.22 12.82
C ASP A 83 3.99 -2.74 12.85
N ASP A 84 3.00 -3.52 12.42
CA ASP A 84 3.09 -4.99 12.39
C ASP A 84 4.16 -5.47 11.40
N VAL A 85 4.27 -4.84 10.22
CA VAL A 85 5.32 -5.12 9.25
C VAL A 85 6.69 -4.72 9.80
N LEU A 86 6.80 -3.55 10.43
CA LEU A 86 8.03 -3.10 11.09
C LEU A 86 8.44 -3.99 12.27
N GLY A 87 7.46 -4.69 12.87
CA GLY A 87 7.65 -5.69 13.89
C GLY A 87 8.46 -6.90 13.41
N LEU A 88 8.46 -7.22 12.11
CA LEU A 88 9.24 -8.34 11.56
C LEU A 88 10.75 -8.06 11.51
N ILE A 89 11.14 -6.79 11.55
CA ILE A 89 12.55 -6.38 11.46
C ILE A 89 13.28 -6.84 12.74
N PRO A 90 14.35 -7.65 12.65
CA PRO A 90 15.06 -8.15 13.81
C PRO A 90 15.62 -7.03 14.70
N PRO A 91 15.73 -7.25 16.02
CA PRO A 91 16.51 -6.40 16.90
C PRO A 91 17.96 -6.31 16.42
N GLY A 92 18.52 -5.11 16.34
CA GLY A 92 19.90 -4.88 15.87
C GLY A 92 20.03 -4.49 14.40
N THR A 93 18.98 -4.68 13.59
CA THR A 93 18.91 -4.14 12.22
C THR A 93 18.87 -2.62 12.26
N GLU A 94 19.64 -1.95 11.41
CA GLU A 94 19.58 -0.49 11.30
C GLU A 94 18.27 -0.04 10.64
N ARG A 95 17.64 1.00 11.17
CA ARG A 95 16.32 1.46 10.73
C ARG A 95 16.35 2.95 10.43
N TYR A 96 15.93 3.30 9.23
CA TYR A 96 15.90 4.68 8.74
C TYR A 96 14.48 5.05 8.31
N TYR A 97 13.83 5.90 9.09
CA TYR A 97 12.52 6.44 8.74
C TYR A 97 12.68 7.65 7.82
N VAL A 98 12.05 7.62 6.64
CA VAL A 98 12.12 8.68 5.62
C VAL A 98 10.75 9.31 5.29
N GLY A 99 9.73 9.03 6.10
CA GLY A 99 8.36 9.54 5.91
C GLY A 99 8.14 10.98 6.40
N LYS A 100 7.10 11.64 5.87
CA LYS A 100 6.62 12.94 6.35
C LYS A 100 5.96 12.79 7.73
N ALA A 101 6.61 13.21 8.81
CA ALA A 101 5.90 13.49 10.06
C ALA A 101 5.17 14.82 9.92
N SER A 102 3.90 14.89 10.35
CA SER A 102 3.13 16.15 10.38
C SER A 102 3.93 17.21 11.16
N GLY A 103 4.39 18.25 10.46
CA GLY A 103 5.19 19.34 11.05
C GLY A 103 6.70 19.34 10.73
N HIS A 104 7.24 18.31 10.08
CA HIS A 104 8.64 18.28 9.64
C HIS A 104 8.78 18.27 8.12
N HIS A 105 9.80 18.97 7.61
CA HIS A 105 10.16 18.97 6.20
C HIS A 105 10.43 17.52 5.75
N SER A 106 9.75 17.10 4.68
CA SER A 106 9.98 15.79 4.04
C SER A 106 11.45 15.64 3.69
N VAL A 107 12.03 14.45 3.90
CA VAL A 107 13.31 14.11 3.27
C VAL A 107 13.08 14.20 1.75
N PRO A 108 13.80 15.09 1.05
CA PRO A 108 13.81 15.15 -0.40
C PRO A 108 14.14 13.79 -1.03
N GLN A 109 13.64 13.52 -2.24
CA GLN A 109 13.77 12.18 -2.83
C GLN A 109 15.22 11.82 -3.20
N ASP A 110 15.97 12.82 -3.61
CA ASP A 110 17.41 12.78 -3.82
C ASP A 110 18.17 12.44 -2.54
N GLU A 111 17.77 12.96 -1.38
CA GLU A 111 18.35 12.58 -0.09
C GLU A 111 18.05 11.11 0.26
N ILE A 112 16.84 10.61 -0.03
CA ILE A 112 16.53 9.18 0.13
C ILE A 112 17.40 8.33 -0.78
N GLY A 113 17.57 8.74 -2.05
CA GLY A 113 18.46 8.10 -3.01
C GLY A 113 19.91 8.07 -2.54
N ALA A 114 20.42 9.19 -2.04
CA ALA A 114 21.77 9.29 -1.49
C ALA A 114 21.97 8.36 -0.28
N LEU A 115 20.98 8.28 0.62
CA LEU A 115 21.02 7.40 1.79
C LEU A 115 21.11 5.92 1.40
N ILE A 116 20.26 5.44 0.48
CA ILE A 116 20.30 4.02 0.08
C ILE A 116 21.60 3.69 -0.65
N VAL A 117 22.14 4.63 -1.43
CA VAL A 117 23.45 4.50 -2.08
C VAL A 117 24.57 4.41 -1.03
N SER A 118 24.59 5.33 -0.06
CA SER A 118 25.67 5.36 0.95
C SER A 118 25.69 4.10 1.81
N LEU A 119 24.51 3.57 2.16
CA LEU A 119 24.39 2.32 2.92
C LEU A 119 24.93 1.14 2.10
N ALA A 120 24.57 1.04 0.82
CA ALA A 120 25.05 -0.02 -0.05
C ALA A 120 26.57 0.08 -0.30
N GLN A 121 27.11 1.29 -0.48
CA GLN A 121 28.56 1.51 -0.62
C GLN A 121 29.34 1.14 0.65
N ALA A 122 28.71 1.20 1.82
CA ALA A 122 29.27 0.68 3.06
C ALA A 122 29.21 -0.86 3.17
N GLY A 123 28.83 -1.56 2.08
CA GLY A 123 28.74 -3.02 2.02
C GLY A 123 27.46 -3.59 2.65
N LYS A 124 26.48 -2.76 3.00
CA LYS A 124 25.23 -3.24 3.61
C LYS A 124 24.29 -3.83 2.58
N SER A 125 23.56 -4.86 2.97
CA SER A 125 22.32 -5.25 2.32
C SER A 125 21.19 -4.33 2.78
N VAL A 126 20.57 -3.61 1.84
CA VAL A 126 19.64 -2.53 2.17
C VAL A 126 18.25 -2.88 1.66
N VAL A 127 17.25 -2.88 2.53
CA VAL A 127 15.85 -2.95 2.12
C VAL A 127 15.26 -1.54 2.14
N ARG A 128 14.87 -1.03 0.96
CA ARG A 128 14.00 0.14 0.84
C ARG A 128 12.55 -0.38 0.84
N LEU A 129 11.93 -0.33 2.02
CA LEU A 129 10.57 -0.82 2.24
C LEU A 129 9.53 0.26 1.94
N LYS A 130 8.61 -0.01 1.02
CA LYS A 130 7.65 0.96 0.48
C LYS A 130 6.22 0.47 0.68
N GLY A 131 5.31 1.34 1.11
CA GLY A 131 3.90 1.00 1.19
C GLY A 131 3.32 0.60 -0.18
N GLY A 132 2.47 -0.42 -0.21
CA GLY A 132 1.86 -0.96 -1.42
C GLY A 132 2.86 -1.71 -2.31
N ASP A 133 2.81 -1.40 -3.61
CA ASP A 133 3.75 -1.89 -4.61
C ASP A 133 4.75 -0.79 -5.00
N PRO A 134 6.07 -1.07 -5.06
CA PRO A 134 7.07 -0.07 -5.44
C PRO A 134 6.81 0.60 -6.80
N GLY A 135 6.22 -0.13 -7.76
CA GLY A 135 5.98 0.30 -9.13
C GLY A 135 4.71 1.14 -9.31
N VAL A 136 3.80 1.16 -8.33
CA VAL A 136 2.52 1.89 -8.42
C VAL A 136 2.60 3.19 -7.62
N PHE A 137 2.84 4.31 -8.31
CA PHE A 137 2.99 5.65 -7.71
C PHE A 137 4.04 5.74 -6.59
N GLY A 138 4.97 4.79 -6.52
CA GLY A 138 5.97 4.66 -5.47
C GLY A 138 7.28 5.39 -5.74
N ARG A 139 7.44 6.08 -6.88
CA ARG A 139 8.70 6.76 -7.28
C ARG A 139 9.91 5.81 -7.42
N MET A 140 9.67 4.53 -7.72
CA MET A 140 10.74 3.53 -7.93
C MET A 140 11.77 3.98 -8.97
N GLY A 141 11.34 4.61 -10.07
CA GLY A 141 12.25 5.05 -11.14
C GLY A 141 13.34 6.02 -10.67
N GLU A 142 13.00 6.94 -9.76
CA GLU A 142 13.97 7.90 -9.19
C GLU A 142 14.99 7.19 -8.30
N GLU A 143 14.54 6.24 -7.47
CA GLU A 143 15.41 5.44 -6.60
C GLU A 143 16.35 4.53 -7.44
N LEU A 144 15.82 3.87 -8.48
CA LEU A 144 16.63 3.09 -9.42
C LEU A 144 17.65 3.95 -10.17
N GLY A 145 17.27 5.16 -10.57
CA GLY A 145 18.18 6.11 -11.22
C GLY A 145 19.37 6.48 -10.33
N ALA A 146 19.13 6.76 -9.04
CA ALA A 146 20.20 7.03 -8.08
C ALA A 146 21.15 5.83 -7.92
N LEU A 147 20.60 4.62 -7.83
CA LEU A 147 21.38 3.38 -7.71
C LEU A 147 22.21 3.11 -8.98
N ALA A 148 21.62 3.30 -10.16
CA ALA A 148 22.30 3.14 -11.44
C ALA A 148 23.47 4.12 -11.59
N ASN A 149 23.28 5.39 -11.23
CA ASN A 149 24.34 6.40 -11.26
C ASN A 149 25.52 6.05 -10.34
N ALA A 150 25.26 5.34 -9.24
CA ALA A 150 26.27 4.88 -8.29
C ALA A 150 26.81 3.46 -8.59
N SER A 151 26.39 2.83 -9.70
CA SER A 151 26.72 1.44 -10.05
C SER A 151 26.37 0.41 -8.95
N ILE A 152 25.28 0.66 -8.21
CA ILE A 152 24.77 -0.22 -7.16
C ILE A 152 23.75 -1.20 -7.73
N SER A 153 23.91 -2.49 -7.39
CA SER A 153 22.96 -3.53 -7.79
C SER A 153 21.64 -3.38 -7.04
N ALA A 154 20.54 -3.50 -7.79
CA ALA A 154 19.19 -3.38 -7.25
C ALA A 154 18.34 -4.61 -7.59
N GLU A 155 17.43 -4.96 -6.68
CA GLU A 155 16.44 -6.01 -6.88
C GLU A 155 15.05 -5.49 -6.47
N ILE A 156 14.05 -5.77 -7.30
CA ILE A 156 12.67 -5.35 -7.04
C ILE A 156 11.89 -6.54 -6.49
N VAL A 157 11.15 -6.30 -5.41
CA VAL A 157 10.19 -7.24 -4.84
C VAL A 157 8.81 -6.58 -4.88
N PRO A 158 7.89 -7.06 -5.74
CA PRO A 158 6.56 -6.49 -5.84
C PRO A 158 5.78 -6.69 -4.54
N GLY A 159 4.79 -5.84 -4.33
CA GLY A 159 3.86 -5.89 -3.21
C GLY A 159 2.41 -5.86 -3.66
N ILE A 160 1.49 -6.17 -2.74
CA ILE A 160 0.07 -5.99 -3.01
C ILE A 160 -0.24 -4.49 -3.01
N THR A 161 -0.63 -3.96 -4.17
CA THR A 161 -1.02 -2.55 -4.27
C THR A 161 -2.33 -2.28 -3.55
N ALA A 162 -2.49 -1.04 -3.04
CA ALA A 162 -3.67 -0.66 -2.28
C ALA A 162 -5.00 -0.87 -3.04
N ALA A 163 -5.01 -0.73 -4.38
CA ALA A 163 -6.20 -0.98 -5.20
C ALA A 163 -6.70 -2.42 -5.07
N SER A 164 -5.80 -3.39 -5.19
CA SER A 164 -6.14 -4.81 -5.08
C SER A 164 -6.63 -5.16 -3.69
N ALA A 165 -5.98 -4.62 -2.66
CA ALA A 165 -6.39 -4.85 -1.28
C ALA A 165 -7.73 -4.21 -0.94
N ALA A 166 -8.00 -2.99 -1.41
CA ALA A 166 -9.28 -2.31 -1.22
C ALA A 166 -10.41 -3.07 -1.92
N ALA A 167 -10.21 -3.50 -3.17
CA ALA A 167 -11.19 -4.29 -3.91
C ALA A 167 -11.51 -5.60 -3.19
N ALA A 168 -10.48 -6.35 -2.79
CA ALA A 168 -10.62 -7.61 -2.06
C ALA A 168 -11.32 -7.41 -0.71
N GLY A 169 -10.95 -6.38 0.06
CA GLY A 169 -11.56 -6.06 1.35
C GLY A 169 -13.03 -5.65 1.23
N MET A 170 -13.42 -5.03 0.12
CA MET A 170 -14.81 -4.70 -0.21
C MET A 170 -15.54 -5.85 -0.94
N GLY A 171 -14.87 -6.98 -1.18
CA GLY A 171 -15.47 -8.16 -1.80
C GLY A 171 -15.77 -8.00 -3.30
N ILE A 172 -15.12 -7.10 -4.02
CA ILE A 172 -15.37 -6.85 -5.44
C ILE A 172 -14.12 -7.08 -6.29
N PRO A 173 -14.28 -7.42 -7.59
CA PRO A 173 -13.15 -7.44 -8.50
C PRO A 173 -12.78 -6.02 -8.96
N LEU A 174 -11.53 -5.85 -9.41
CA LEU A 174 -11.10 -4.64 -10.12
C LEU A 174 -11.58 -4.60 -11.58
N THR A 175 -11.82 -5.78 -12.15
CA THR A 175 -12.28 -5.97 -13.54
C THR A 175 -13.31 -7.07 -13.59
N ASP A 176 -14.36 -6.90 -14.37
CA ASP A 176 -15.38 -7.92 -14.60
C ASP A 176 -15.92 -7.81 -16.04
N ARG A 177 -16.27 -8.94 -16.67
CA ARG A 177 -16.65 -8.97 -18.09
C ARG A 177 -17.93 -8.20 -18.37
N GLY A 178 -18.89 -8.19 -17.45
CA GLY A 178 -20.16 -7.48 -17.57
C GLY A 178 -20.08 -6.02 -17.12
N HIS A 179 -19.06 -5.66 -16.34
CA HIS A 179 -18.94 -4.34 -15.72
C HIS A 179 -17.78 -3.50 -16.25
N ALA A 180 -16.54 -4.01 -16.19
CA ALA A 180 -15.33 -3.27 -16.54
C ALA A 180 -14.23 -4.18 -17.10
N GLN A 181 -13.91 -4.01 -18.39
CA GLN A 181 -12.87 -4.77 -19.08
C GLN A 181 -11.50 -4.05 -19.03
N GLN A 182 -11.48 -2.82 -18.53
CA GLN A 182 -10.29 -1.98 -18.38
C GLN A 182 -10.15 -1.55 -16.92
N LEU A 183 -8.90 -1.32 -16.51
CA LEU A 183 -8.55 -0.82 -15.19
C LEU A 183 -7.50 0.29 -15.36
N ARG A 184 -7.74 1.44 -14.73
CA ARG A 184 -6.81 2.57 -14.79
C ARG A 184 -6.48 3.10 -13.41
N PHE A 185 -5.19 3.09 -13.11
CA PHE A 185 -4.63 3.71 -11.91
C PHE A 185 -4.25 5.15 -12.22
N ILE A 186 -4.68 6.08 -11.36
CA ILE A 186 -4.53 7.51 -11.57
C ILE A 186 -4.01 8.14 -10.28
N THR A 187 -3.06 9.08 -10.39
CA THR A 187 -2.70 9.96 -9.27
C THR A 187 -3.50 11.25 -9.34
N ALA A 188 -4.26 11.56 -8.29
CA ALA A 188 -5.00 12.81 -8.19
C ALA A 188 -4.11 14.01 -7.82
N GLN A 189 -2.79 13.84 -7.71
CA GLN A 189 -1.85 14.96 -7.55
C GLN A 189 -1.90 15.92 -8.75
N LEU A 190 -2.28 15.42 -9.93
CA LEU A 190 -2.48 16.24 -11.13
C LEU A 190 -3.78 17.07 -11.07
N CYS A 191 -4.68 16.84 -10.11
CA CYS A 191 -5.90 17.62 -9.89
C CYS A 191 -5.66 18.88 -9.02
N ARG A 192 -4.53 19.58 -9.23
CA ARG A 192 -4.18 20.85 -8.57
C ARG A 192 -4.47 22.05 -9.48
N GLU A 193 -4.62 23.24 -8.91
CA GLU A 193 -4.81 24.47 -9.69
C GLU A 193 -3.69 24.62 -10.75
N GLY A 194 -4.08 24.57 -12.03
CA GLY A 194 -3.19 24.65 -13.20
C GLY A 194 -3.08 23.36 -14.04
N GLY A 195 -3.48 22.20 -13.50
CA GLY A 195 -3.59 20.94 -14.24
C GLY A 195 -4.94 20.27 -13.98
N THR A 196 -5.65 19.90 -15.02
CA THR A 196 -6.85 19.08 -14.90
C THR A 196 -6.61 17.77 -15.63
N PRO A 197 -6.98 16.61 -15.04
CA PRO A 197 -7.06 15.37 -15.82
C PRO A 197 -7.92 15.59 -17.07
N ASP A 198 -7.61 14.87 -18.14
CA ASP A 198 -8.49 14.81 -19.30
C ASP A 198 -9.73 13.98 -18.93
N TRP A 199 -10.73 14.65 -18.37
CA TRP A 199 -11.96 14.02 -17.88
C TRP A 199 -12.71 13.27 -18.98
N ALA A 200 -12.64 13.74 -20.23
CA ALA A 200 -13.29 13.08 -21.36
C ALA A 200 -12.72 11.66 -21.59
N THR A 201 -11.41 11.49 -21.41
CA THR A 201 -10.78 10.16 -21.52
C THR A 201 -11.06 9.24 -20.33
N LEU A 202 -11.55 9.80 -19.22
CA LEU A 202 -11.84 9.09 -17.98
C LEU A 202 -13.33 8.72 -17.84
N ALA A 203 -14.23 9.40 -18.54
CA ALA A 203 -15.68 9.17 -18.44
C ALA A 203 -16.18 7.92 -19.21
N ARG A 204 -15.35 6.87 -19.26
CA ARG A 204 -15.71 5.60 -19.88
C ARG A 204 -16.55 4.74 -18.94
N GLN A 205 -17.55 4.05 -19.50
CA GLN A 205 -18.44 3.18 -18.73
C GLN A 205 -17.96 1.71 -18.66
N ASP A 206 -16.95 1.34 -19.46
CA ASP A 206 -16.38 -0.01 -19.56
C ASP A 206 -15.07 -0.18 -18.77
N GLU A 207 -14.80 0.72 -17.82
CA GLU A 207 -13.54 0.84 -17.11
C GLU A 207 -13.74 1.07 -15.60
N THR A 208 -12.85 0.50 -14.81
CA THR A 208 -12.70 0.83 -13.38
C THR A 208 -11.57 1.85 -13.24
N LEU A 209 -11.89 3.04 -12.71
CA LEU A 209 -10.89 4.05 -12.36
C LEU A 209 -10.53 3.89 -10.89
N VAL A 210 -9.24 3.93 -10.57
CA VAL A 210 -8.75 3.96 -9.19
C VAL A 210 -7.84 5.16 -8.99
N PHE A 211 -8.31 6.16 -8.24
CA PHE A 211 -7.55 7.35 -7.91
C PHE A 211 -6.80 7.17 -6.58
N TYR A 212 -5.49 7.36 -6.65
CA TYR A 212 -4.58 7.45 -5.53
C TYR A 212 -4.39 8.91 -5.13
N MET A 213 -4.18 9.15 -3.84
CA MET A 213 -3.88 10.47 -3.28
C MET A 213 -4.96 11.53 -3.61
N GLY A 214 -6.22 11.10 -3.70
CA GLY A 214 -7.33 11.93 -4.19
C GLY A 214 -8.36 12.36 -3.16
N LEU A 215 -8.22 11.98 -1.89
CA LEU A 215 -9.26 12.23 -0.88
C LEU A 215 -9.69 13.71 -0.79
N SER A 216 -8.75 14.65 -0.80
CA SER A 216 -9.05 16.09 -0.79
C SER A 216 -9.56 16.63 -2.13
N LYS A 217 -9.71 15.76 -3.14
CA LYS A 217 -10.11 16.06 -4.52
C LYS A 217 -11.38 15.32 -4.94
N VAL A 218 -12.07 14.66 -4.00
CA VAL A 218 -13.30 13.90 -4.27
C VAL A 218 -14.34 14.76 -4.99
N ASP A 219 -14.57 16.00 -4.53
CA ASP A 219 -15.52 16.92 -5.16
C ASP A 219 -15.16 17.20 -6.63
N ALA A 220 -13.89 17.53 -6.88
CA ALA A 220 -13.40 17.83 -8.23
C ALA A 220 -13.46 16.60 -9.14
N ILE A 221 -13.14 15.41 -8.63
CA ILE A 221 -13.22 14.15 -9.37
C ILE A 221 -14.68 13.84 -9.74
N CYS A 222 -15.60 13.92 -8.78
CA CYS A 222 -17.02 13.66 -9.02
C CYS A 222 -17.59 14.66 -10.03
N HIS A 223 -17.28 15.95 -9.87
CA HIS A 223 -17.74 17.00 -10.78
C HIS A 223 -17.19 16.81 -12.21
N GLY A 224 -15.87 16.60 -12.35
CA GLY A 224 -15.23 16.45 -13.65
C GLY A 224 -15.73 15.23 -14.43
N LEU A 225 -15.89 14.10 -13.76
CA LEU A 225 -16.42 12.87 -14.37
C LEU A 225 -17.89 13.02 -14.83
N ARG A 226 -18.72 13.69 -14.03
CA ARG A 226 -20.12 13.98 -14.40
C ARG A 226 -20.20 14.93 -15.59
N GLN A 227 -19.42 16.02 -15.57
CA GLN A 227 -19.35 16.95 -16.70
C GLN A 227 -18.87 16.29 -18.00
N ALA A 228 -17.99 15.30 -17.89
CA ALA A 228 -17.49 14.52 -19.02
C ALA A 228 -18.46 13.42 -19.49
N GLY A 229 -19.62 13.25 -18.86
CA GLY A 229 -20.71 12.41 -19.36
C GLY A 229 -21.01 11.14 -18.57
N LEU A 230 -20.34 10.89 -17.44
CA LEU A 230 -20.77 9.80 -16.54
C LEU A 230 -22.08 10.17 -15.83
N PRO A 231 -23.02 9.22 -15.68
CA PRO A 231 -24.28 9.47 -14.98
C PRO A 231 -24.07 9.92 -13.53
N ASP A 232 -25.01 10.72 -13.02
CA ASP A 232 -25.06 11.10 -11.60
C ASP A 232 -25.11 9.89 -10.66
N THR A 233 -25.76 8.82 -11.11
CA THR A 233 -25.88 7.54 -10.40
C THR A 233 -24.67 6.63 -10.58
N TRP A 234 -23.61 7.05 -11.27
CA TRP A 234 -22.48 6.19 -11.57
C TRP A 234 -21.77 5.76 -10.27
N PRO A 235 -21.52 4.46 -10.06
CA PRO A 235 -21.04 3.97 -8.77
C PRO A 235 -19.61 4.42 -8.45
N ILE A 236 -19.40 4.75 -7.18
CA ILE A 236 -18.11 5.16 -6.60
C ILE A 236 -18.02 4.66 -5.15
N MET A 237 -16.83 4.25 -4.76
CA MET A 237 -16.51 3.97 -3.36
C MET A 237 -15.19 4.59 -2.94
N LEU A 238 -15.09 4.92 -1.66
CA LEU A 238 -13.89 5.39 -1.00
C LEU A 238 -13.48 4.35 0.02
N VAL A 239 -12.20 3.99 0.06
CA VAL A 239 -11.67 3.00 1.01
C VAL A 239 -10.42 3.58 1.68
N ALA A 240 -10.54 3.89 2.96
CA ALA A 240 -9.45 4.35 3.81
C ALA A 240 -8.81 3.19 4.57
N ASN A 241 -7.48 3.25 4.75
CA ASN A 241 -6.70 2.22 5.45
C ASN A 241 -6.98 0.80 4.95
N ALA A 242 -7.03 0.61 3.63
CA ALA A 242 -7.33 -0.68 3.01
C ALA A 242 -6.49 -1.82 3.61
N SER A 243 -7.11 -2.98 3.84
CA SER A 243 -6.56 -4.17 4.54
C SER A 243 -6.24 -4.03 6.03
N GLN A 244 -6.29 -2.83 6.60
CA GLN A 244 -6.00 -2.65 8.03
C GLN A 244 -7.27 -2.89 8.88
N PRO A 245 -7.13 -3.24 10.18
CA PRO A 245 -8.27 -3.34 11.09
C PRO A 245 -9.12 -2.06 11.15
N GLU A 246 -8.48 -0.89 10.98
CA GLU A 246 -9.12 0.42 10.95
C GLU A 246 -9.66 0.82 9.56
N GLN A 247 -9.85 -0.16 8.66
CA GLN A 247 -10.43 0.11 7.34
C GLN A 247 -11.82 0.75 7.48
N GLN A 248 -12.01 1.87 6.79
CA GLN A 248 -13.29 2.56 6.69
C GLN A 248 -13.65 2.73 5.21
N SER A 249 -14.94 2.69 4.89
CA SER A 249 -15.38 2.88 3.52
C SER A 249 -16.67 3.68 3.41
N LEU A 250 -16.84 4.30 2.25
CA LEU A 250 -18.10 4.89 1.80
C LEU A 250 -18.42 4.32 0.44
N VAL A 251 -19.67 3.94 0.22
CA VAL A 251 -20.18 3.49 -1.07
C VAL A 251 -21.35 4.39 -1.47
N GLY A 252 -21.41 4.79 -2.73
CA GLY A 252 -22.43 5.67 -3.24
C GLY A 252 -22.28 5.91 -4.74
N THR A 253 -22.63 7.12 -5.14
CA THR A 253 -22.72 7.58 -6.52
C THR A 253 -21.92 8.88 -6.71
N LEU A 254 -21.56 9.22 -7.94
CA LEU A 254 -20.87 10.48 -8.22
C LEU A 254 -21.65 11.72 -7.73
N ALA A 255 -22.99 11.64 -7.66
CA ALA A 255 -23.81 12.75 -7.18
C ALA A 255 -23.80 12.93 -5.66
N ASP A 256 -23.82 11.84 -4.88
CA ASP A 256 -23.98 11.92 -3.41
C ASP A 256 -22.67 11.78 -2.62
N MET A 257 -21.59 11.27 -3.25
CA MET A 257 -20.34 10.99 -2.56
C MET A 257 -19.70 12.21 -1.87
N PRO A 258 -19.66 13.42 -2.47
CA PRO A 258 -19.27 14.66 -1.78
C PRO A 258 -19.96 14.87 -0.43
N MET A 259 -21.29 14.74 -0.42
CA MET A 259 -22.10 14.94 0.78
C MET A 259 -21.86 13.84 1.81
N ARG A 260 -21.74 12.58 1.37
CA ARG A 260 -21.42 11.45 2.25
C ARG A 260 -20.06 11.63 2.93
N LEU A 261 -19.04 12.04 2.19
CA LEU A 261 -17.71 12.30 2.75
C LEU A 261 -17.71 13.48 3.73
N ALA A 262 -18.50 14.53 3.46
CA ALA A 262 -18.64 15.64 4.39
C ALA A 262 -19.34 15.21 5.70
N ALA A 263 -20.34 14.34 5.62
CA ALA A 263 -21.05 13.81 6.78
C ALA A 263 -20.21 12.79 7.58
N GLN A 264 -19.43 11.97 6.88
CA GLN A 264 -18.54 10.96 7.46
C GLN A 264 -17.13 11.09 6.86
N PRO A 265 -16.29 11.99 7.40
CA PRO A 265 -14.93 12.17 6.91
C PRO A 265 -14.09 10.91 7.08
N LEU A 266 -13.41 10.51 6.00
CA LEU A 266 -12.49 9.37 6.02
C LEU A 266 -11.04 9.81 6.30
N PRO A 267 -10.23 9.00 6.99
CA PRO A 267 -8.81 9.28 7.18
C PRO A 267 -8.00 9.02 5.90
N SER A 268 -6.76 9.53 5.86
CA SER A 268 -5.76 9.14 4.87
C SER A 268 -4.82 8.07 5.43
N PRO A 269 -4.29 7.15 4.61
CA PRO A 269 -4.49 7.02 3.16
C PRO A 269 -5.88 6.52 2.76
N CYS A 270 -6.42 7.05 1.66
CA CYS A 270 -7.72 6.67 1.11
C CYS A 270 -7.65 6.57 -0.42
N LEU A 271 -8.26 5.50 -0.95
CA LEU A 271 -8.45 5.26 -2.37
C LEU A 271 -9.87 5.62 -2.80
N ILE A 272 -10.00 6.11 -4.02
CA ILE A 272 -11.30 6.34 -4.67
C ILE A 272 -11.39 5.38 -5.84
N MET A 273 -12.42 4.55 -5.88
CA MET A 273 -12.71 3.64 -6.98
C MET A 273 -14.03 4.04 -7.64
N VAL A 274 -14.02 4.24 -8.94
CA VAL A 274 -15.19 4.63 -9.74
C VAL A 274 -15.39 3.60 -10.83
N GLY A 275 -16.61 3.09 -10.99
CA GLY A 275 -16.90 2.08 -11.99
C GLY A 275 -18.07 1.20 -11.59
N SER A 276 -18.71 0.60 -12.59
CA SER A 276 -19.85 -0.29 -12.40
C SER A 276 -19.56 -1.49 -11.50
N VAL A 277 -18.30 -1.94 -11.36
CA VAL A 277 -17.92 -3.02 -10.41
C VAL A 277 -18.25 -2.70 -8.95
N VAL A 278 -18.35 -1.41 -8.59
CA VAL A 278 -18.69 -1.00 -7.21
C VAL A 278 -20.12 -1.37 -6.83
N SER A 279 -21.04 -1.53 -7.79
CA SER A 279 -22.41 -1.99 -7.48
C SER A 279 -22.42 -3.41 -6.91
N MET A 280 -21.37 -4.20 -7.15
CA MET A 280 -21.25 -5.58 -6.67
C MET A 280 -20.98 -5.66 -5.16
N VAL A 281 -20.62 -4.54 -4.50
CA VAL A 281 -20.35 -4.53 -3.05
C VAL A 281 -21.56 -5.03 -2.26
N ALA A 282 -22.78 -4.61 -2.62
CA ALA A 282 -24.00 -4.93 -1.89
C ALA A 282 -24.38 -6.42 -1.94
N GLU A 283 -23.95 -7.13 -2.98
CA GLU A 283 -24.28 -8.54 -3.21
C GLU A 283 -23.09 -9.46 -2.90
N SER A 284 -21.95 -8.91 -2.49
CA SER A 284 -20.73 -9.68 -2.33
C SER A 284 -20.79 -10.60 -1.10
N PRO A 285 -20.58 -11.92 -1.26
CA PRO A 285 -20.45 -12.85 -0.14
C PRO A 285 -19.08 -12.73 0.56
N ALA A 286 -18.14 -11.99 -0.03
CA ALA A 286 -16.77 -11.82 0.43
C ALA A 286 -16.53 -10.44 1.06
N ALA A 287 -17.54 -9.56 1.06
CA ALA A 287 -17.45 -8.31 1.79
C ALA A 287 -17.26 -8.66 3.27
N SER A 288 -16.12 -8.23 3.82
CA SER A 288 -15.88 -8.40 5.24
C SER A 288 -17.00 -7.68 5.98
N THR A 289 -17.67 -8.33 6.94
CA THR A 289 -18.60 -7.71 7.89
C THR A 289 -17.83 -6.75 8.81
N LEU A 290 -17.22 -5.73 8.21
CA LEU A 290 -16.68 -4.57 8.88
C LEU A 290 -17.87 -3.66 9.09
N THR A 291 -18.21 -3.49 10.36
CA THR A 291 -19.31 -2.71 10.90
C THR A 291 -19.70 -1.55 9.99
N THR A 292 -20.81 -1.69 9.27
CA THR A 292 -21.54 -0.53 8.74
C THR A 292 -21.94 0.31 9.94
N CYS A 293 -21.16 1.35 10.23
CA CYS A 293 -21.47 2.25 11.32
C CYS A 293 -22.59 3.18 10.84
N GLY A 294 -23.84 2.82 11.17
CA GLY A 294 -25.00 3.71 11.13
C GLY A 294 -26.11 3.29 10.16
N ASP A 295 -27.17 2.69 10.71
CA ASP A 295 -28.55 3.12 10.47
C ASP A 295 -28.88 4.25 11.47
#